data_AF-A0A0L8K676-F1
#
_entry.id   AF-A0A0L8K676-F1
#
_cell.length_a   1.000
_cell.length_b   1.000
_cell.length_c   1.000
_cell.angle_alpha   90.00
_cell.angle_beta   90.00
_cell.angle_gamma   90.00
#
_symmetry.space_group_name_H-M   'P 1'
#
loop_
_entity.id
_entity.type
_entity.pdbx_description
1 polymer ?
#
loop_
_entity_poly.entity_id
_entity_poly.type
_entity_poly.pdbx_seq_one_letter_code
_entity_poly.pdbx_strand_id
1 'polypeptide(L)'
;GGSVLEPLAVRYADYAAWQRRVLGPAGEPDSLLRRELDFWRQNLAGLPEDHGLTLDRPRPVRASHRGGQVELDLGADLFQRAKLLAREEGCTPFMVVHAALVAALSRLGAGADLAIG
;
A
#
# COMPACT_ATOMS: atom_id res chain seq x y z
N GLY A 1 -11.23 -3.93 -42.52
CA GLY A 1 -11.59 -2.70 -41.79
C GLY A 1 -11.41 -2.97 -40.32
N GLY A 2 -10.46 -2.30 -39.68
CA GLY A 2 -10.24 -2.45 -38.23
C GLY A 2 -11.34 -1.72 -37.47
N SER A 3 -11.91 -2.36 -36.45
CA SER A 3 -12.89 -1.74 -35.57
C SER A 3 -12.28 -0.51 -34.91
N VAL A 4 -12.85 0.67 -35.18
CA VAL A 4 -12.52 1.88 -34.44
C VAL A 4 -13.13 1.71 -33.06
N LEU A 5 -12.29 1.64 -32.02
CA LEU A 5 -12.75 1.60 -30.64
C LEU A 5 -13.47 2.92 -30.32
N GLU A 6 -14.59 2.82 -29.61
CA GLU A 6 -15.33 3.98 -29.14
C GLU A 6 -14.45 4.86 -28.23
N PRO A 7 -14.55 6.20 -28.33
CA PRO A 7 -13.75 7.09 -27.52
C PRO A 7 -14.11 6.96 -26.04
N LEU A 8 -13.09 7.09 -25.17
CA LEU A 8 -13.27 7.06 -23.73
C LEU A 8 -14.13 8.23 -23.26
N ALA A 9 -15.19 7.94 -22.50
CA ALA A 9 -16.09 8.94 -21.94
C ALA A 9 -15.44 9.87 -20.90
N VAL A 10 -14.35 9.41 -20.27
CA VAL A 10 -13.60 10.16 -19.26
C VAL A 10 -12.12 10.03 -19.58
N ARG A 11 -11.42 11.17 -19.62
CA ARG A 11 -9.97 11.21 -19.78
C ARG A 11 -9.32 11.48 -18.43
N TYR A 12 -8.03 11.19 -18.33
CA TYR A 12 -7.28 11.43 -17.09
C TYR A 12 -7.32 12.91 -16.64
N ALA A 13 -7.35 13.86 -17.57
CA ALA A 13 -7.50 15.28 -17.26
C ALA A 13 -8.83 15.57 -16.53
N ASP A 14 -9.91 14.89 -16.93
CA ASP A 14 -11.23 15.03 -16.31
C ASP A 14 -11.21 14.45 -14.89
N TYR A 15 -10.55 13.29 -14.69
CA TYR A 15 -10.30 12.72 -13.37
C TYR A 15 -9.48 13.65 -12.48
N ALA A 16 -8.37 14.22 -12.97
CA ALA A 16 -7.53 15.11 -12.19
C ALA A 16 -8.27 16.40 -11.78
N ALA A 17 -9.12 16.94 -12.66
CA ALA A 17 -9.99 18.07 -12.35
C ALA A 17 -11.06 17.69 -11.31
N TRP A 18 -11.68 16.52 -11.46
CA TRP A 18 -12.64 15.98 -10.51
C TRP A 18 -12.01 15.77 -9.12
N GLN A 19 -10.82 15.16 -9.05
CA GLN A 19 -10.12 14.88 -7.79
C GLN A 19 -9.83 16.18 -7.02
N ARG A 20 -9.30 17.21 -7.70
CA ARG A 20 -9.06 18.52 -7.06
C ARG A 20 -10.35 19.13 -6.50
N ARG A 21 -11.44 19.06 -7.25
CA ARG A 21 -12.74 19.60 -6.83
C ARG A 21 -13.32 18.83 -5.63
N VAL A 22 -13.24 17.50 -5.63
CA VAL A 22 -13.80 16.66 -4.56
C VAL A 22 -12.98 16.73 -3.28
N LEU A 23 -11.65 16.73 -3.39
CA LEU A 23 -10.76 16.87 -2.23
C LEU A 23 -10.94 18.23 -1.57
N GLY A 24 -11.14 19.28 -2.36
CA GLY A 24 -11.21 20.65 -1.87
C GLY A 24 -9.86 21.15 -1.32
N PRO A 25 -9.79 22.41 -0.88
CA PRO A 25 -8.56 23.03 -0.40
C PRO A 25 -8.22 22.62 1.04
N ALA A 26 -6.96 22.29 1.32
CA ALA A 26 -6.50 21.86 2.65
C ALA A 26 -6.66 22.93 3.75
N GLY A 27 -6.77 24.21 3.36
CA GLY A 27 -6.98 25.32 4.29
C GLY A 27 -8.40 25.38 4.88
N GLU A 28 -9.38 24.75 4.23
CA GLU A 28 -10.77 24.73 4.69
C GLU A 28 -10.97 23.58 5.70
N PRO A 29 -11.42 23.87 6.94
CA PRO A 29 -11.56 22.86 8.00
C PRO A 29 -12.45 21.68 7.61
N ASP A 30 -13.49 21.94 6.82
CA ASP A 30 -14.47 20.93 6.41
C ASP A 30 -14.16 20.24 5.07
N SER A 31 -13.04 20.59 4.42
CA SER A 31 -12.64 19.91 3.19
C SER A 31 -12.29 18.45 3.43
N LEU A 32 -12.58 17.59 2.45
CA LEU A 32 -12.20 16.19 2.50
C LEU A 32 -10.68 16.04 2.62
N LEU A 33 -9.92 16.85 1.88
CA LEU A 33 -8.46 16.84 1.93
C LEU A 33 -7.94 17.12 3.34
N ARG A 34 -8.53 18.09 4.06
CA ARG A 34 -8.11 18.39 5.43
C ARG A 34 -8.34 17.20 6.36
N ARG A 35 -9.51 16.56 6.27
CA ARG A 35 -9.85 15.38 7.08
C ARG A 35 -8.90 14.21 6.83
N GLU A 36 -8.63 13.90 5.56
CA GLU A 36 -7.69 12.84 5.18
C GLU A 36 -6.27 13.15 5.66
N LEU A 37 -5.80 14.40 5.51
CA LEU A 37 -4.47 14.80 5.98
C LEU A 37 -4.35 14.68 7.51
N ASP A 38 -5.36 15.08 8.25
CA ASP A 38 -5.34 15.02 9.71
C ASP A 38 -5.37 13.56 10.20
N PHE A 39 -6.14 12.69 9.53
CA PHE A 39 -6.10 11.24 9.77
C PHE A 39 -4.68 10.69 9.55
N TRP A 40 -4.05 10.94 8.39
CA TRP A 40 -2.73 10.38 8.11
C TRP A 40 -1.63 10.96 9.00
N ARG A 41 -1.69 12.24 9.34
CA ARG A 41 -0.76 12.85 10.31
C ARG A 41 -0.83 12.17 11.67
N GLN A 42 -2.03 11.82 12.13
CA GLN A 42 -2.22 11.14 13.40
C GLN A 42 -1.77 9.68 13.35
N ASN A 43 -2.16 8.93 12.31
CA ASN A 43 -1.86 7.50 12.21
C ASN A 43 -0.38 7.21 11.92
N LEU A 44 0.32 8.13 11.25
CA LEU A 44 1.74 7.97 10.91
C LEU A 44 2.67 8.71 11.88
N ALA A 45 2.12 9.31 12.95
CA ALA A 45 2.91 10.03 13.93
C ALA A 45 3.84 9.08 14.69
N GLY A 46 5.13 9.41 14.72
CA GLY A 46 6.13 8.64 15.49
C GLY A 46 6.64 7.38 14.79
N LEU A 47 6.26 7.14 13.54
CA LEU A 47 6.81 6.02 12.76
C LEU A 47 8.34 6.10 12.67
N PRO A 48 9.05 4.96 12.80
CA PRO A 48 10.49 4.91 12.60
C PRO A 48 10.90 5.36 11.19
N GLU A 49 12.06 6.02 11.09
CA GLU A 49 12.63 6.41 9.79
C GLU A 49 13.15 5.21 8.98
N ASP A 50 13.47 4.09 9.63
CA ASP A 50 13.94 2.87 8.97
C ASP A 50 13.39 1.59 9.62
N HIS A 51 13.26 0.55 8.80
CA HIS A 51 12.58 -0.71 9.11
C HIS A 51 13.42 -1.71 9.92
N GLY A 52 14.55 -1.31 10.53
CA GLY A 52 15.37 -2.17 11.42
C GLY A 52 16.07 -3.40 10.80
N LEU A 53 15.67 -3.86 9.62
CA LEU A 53 16.23 -5.04 8.95
C LEU A 53 17.76 -4.96 8.80
N THR A 54 18.42 -6.08 9.07
CA THR A 54 19.84 -6.25 8.77
C THR A 54 20.01 -6.47 7.27
N LEU A 55 20.60 -5.50 6.58
CA LEU A 55 20.82 -5.55 5.14
C LEU A 55 22.22 -6.09 4.81
N ASP A 56 22.35 -6.80 3.69
CA ASP A 56 23.64 -7.32 3.21
C ASP A 56 24.66 -6.21 2.89
N ARG A 57 24.15 -5.01 2.56
CA ARG A 57 24.95 -3.82 2.23
C ARG A 57 24.33 -2.58 2.87
N PRO A 58 25.15 -1.61 3.31
CA PRO A 58 24.64 -0.35 3.83
C PRO A 58 23.84 0.42 2.76
N ARG A 59 22.81 1.15 3.19
CA ARG A 59 22.00 1.98 2.30
C ARG A 59 22.85 3.11 1.71
N PRO A 60 23.01 3.21 0.37
CA PRO A 60 23.78 4.29 -0.24
C PRO A 60 23.04 5.63 -0.17
N VAL A 61 23.77 6.74 -0.13
CA VAL A 61 23.19 8.10 -0.13
C VAL A 61 22.40 8.41 -1.41
N ARG A 62 22.76 7.79 -2.53
CA ARG A 62 22.04 7.88 -3.80
C ARG A 62 21.52 6.51 -4.22
N ALA A 63 20.21 6.40 -4.40
CA ALA A 63 19.59 5.17 -4.88
C ALA A 63 20.00 4.89 -6.33
N SER A 64 20.35 3.63 -6.63
CA SER A 64 20.64 3.19 -8.00
C SER A 64 19.40 2.87 -8.81
N HIS A 65 18.24 2.72 -8.14
CA HIS A 65 16.97 2.28 -8.70
C HIS A 65 17.00 0.92 -9.42
N ARG A 66 18.07 0.12 -9.24
CA ARG A 66 18.15 -1.24 -9.75
C ARG A 66 17.46 -2.21 -8.78
N GLY A 67 16.45 -2.91 -9.25
CA GLY A 67 15.76 -3.98 -8.50
C GLY A 67 16.12 -5.37 -9.01
N GLY A 68 15.96 -6.38 -8.14
CA GLY A 68 15.90 -7.79 -8.50
C GLY A 68 14.51 -8.35 -8.20
N GLN A 69 14.18 -9.50 -8.77
CA GLN A 69 12.90 -10.19 -8.54
C GLN A 69 13.16 -11.64 -8.16
N VAL A 70 12.41 -12.12 -7.16
CA VAL A 70 12.30 -13.52 -6.81
C VAL A 70 10.83 -13.87 -6.83
N GLU A 71 10.46 -14.89 -7.60
CA GLU A 71 9.08 -15.36 -7.67
C GLU A 71 8.79 -16.35 -6.55
N LEU A 72 7.62 -16.22 -5.94
CA LEU A 72 7.13 -17.12 -4.91
C LEU A 72 5.72 -17.55 -5.28
N ASP A 73 5.53 -18.85 -5.52
CA ASP A 73 4.21 -19.46 -5.66
C ASP A 73 3.80 -20.10 -4.33
N LEU A 74 2.66 -19.66 -3.80
CA LEU A 74 2.09 -20.15 -2.55
C LEU A 74 1.20 -21.39 -2.76
N GLY A 75 0.83 -21.69 -4.00
CA GLY A 75 -0.06 -22.77 -4.36
C GLY A 75 -1.53 -22.50 -4.02
N ALA A 76 -2.43 -23.19 -4.72
CA ALA A 76 -3.88 -23.04 -4.56
C ALA A 76 -4.36 -23.43 -3.15
N ASP A 77 -3.76 -24.47 -2.55
CA ASP A 77 -4.18 -24.99 -1.25
C ASP A 77 -3.96 -23.97 -0.13
N LEU A 78 -2.81 -23.29 -0.11
CA LEU A 78 -2.54 -22.26 0.90
C LEU A 78 -3.48 -21.07 0.70
N PHE A 79 -3.75 -20.68 -0.55
CA PHE A 79 -4.69 -19.60 -0.83
C PHE A 79 -6.12 -19.92 -0.37
N GLN A 80 -6.59 -21.17 -0.53
CA GLN A 80 -7.90 -21.56 0.01
C GLN A 80 -7.93 -21.50 1.54
N ARG A 81 -6.86 -21.93 2.22
CA ARG A 81 -6.76 -21.82 3.69
C ARG A 81 -6.78 -20.36 4.14
N ALA A 82 -6.08 -19.46 3.45
CA ALA A 82 -6.10 -18.04 3.72
C ALA A 82 -7.50 -17.44 3.53
N LYS A 83 -8.27 -17.89 2.52
CA LYS A 83 -9.66 -17.48 2.33
C LYS A 83 -10.60 -17.94 3.45
N LEU A 84 -10.41 -19.17 3.94
CA LEU A 84 -11.19 -19.69 5.06
C LEU A 84 -10.90 -18.90 6.34
N LEU A 85 -9.63 -18.69 6.66
CA LEU A 85 -9.21 -17.87 7.80
C LEU A 85 -9.76 -16.44 7.70
N ALA A 86 -9.66 -15.82 6.52
CA ALA A 86 -10.20 -14.48 6.31
C ALA A 86 -11.70 -14.41 6.61
N ARG A 87 -12.47 -15.43 6.18
CA ARG A 87 -13.90 -15.50 6.46
C ARG A 87 -14.20 -15.71 7.95
N GLU A 88 -13.45 -16.57 8.62
CA GLU A 88 -13.60 -16.86 10.05
C GLU A 88 -13.32 -15.62 10.92
N GLU A 89 -12.31 -14.84 10.54
CA GLU A 89 -11.88 -13.62 11.25
C GLU A 89 -12.58 -12.33 10.76
N GLY A 90 -13.55 -12.45 9.83
CA GLY A 90 -14.27 -11.29 9.29
C GLY A 90 -13.39 -10.28 8.53
N CYS A 91 -12.28 -10.75 7.95
CA CYS A 91 -11.32 -9.94 7.22
C CYS A 91 -11.19 -10.37 5.75
N THR A 92 -10.19 -9.84 5.03
CA THR A 92 -9.95 -10.18 3.62
C THR A 92 -8.69 -11.05 3.47
N PRO A 93 -8.57 -11.86 2.40
CA PRO A 93 -7.33 -12.60 2.14
C PRO A 93 -6.09 -11.69 2.03
N PHE A 94 -6.27 -10.44 1.57
CA PHE A 94 -5.21 -9.44 1.59
C PHE A 94 -4.70 -9.17 3.02
N MET A 95 -5.61 -8.95 3.98
CA MET A 95 -5.23 -8.71 5.38
C MET A 95 -4.50 -9.91 5.99
N VAL A 96 -4.89 -11.14 5.64
CA VAL A 96 -4.20 -12.36 6.08
C VAL A 96 -2.77 -12.40 5.56
N VAL A 97 -2.57 -12.20 4.25
CA VAL A 97 -1.23 -12.20 3.64
C VAL A 97 -0.39 -11.03 4.16
N HIS A 98 -0.98 -9.86 4.32
CA HIS A 98 -0.34 -8.68 4.89
C HIS A 98 0.13 -8.95 6.33
N ALA A 99 -0.72 -9.53 7.17
CA ALA A 99 -0.34 -9.92 8.53
C ALA A 99 0.79 -10.97 8.56
N ALA A 100 0.76 -11.95 7.65
CA ALA A 100 1.83 -12.92 7.51
C ALA A 100 3.17 -12.27 7.09
N LEU A 101 3.13 -11.28 6.19
CA LEU A 101 4.30 -10.49 5.79
C LEU A 101 4.87 -9.70 6.97
N VAL A 102 4.03 -8.96 7.69
CA VAL A 102 4.44 -8.21 8.90
C VAL A 102 5.09 -9.16 9.91
N ALA A 103 4.45 -10.29 10.23
CA ALA A 103 4.99 -11.28 11.16
C ALA A 103 6.34 -11.86 10.70
N ALA A 104 6.50 -12.12 9.41
CA ALA A 104 7.76 -12.58 8.84
C ALA A 104 8.87 -11.53 8.97
N LEU A 105 8.60 -10.27 8.62
CA LEU A 105 9.56 -9.17 8.72
C LEU A 105 9.95 -8.88 10.17
N SER A 106 8.98 -8.85 11.09
CA SER A 106 9.25 -8.71 12.53
C SER A 106 10.19 -9.80 13.03
N ARG A 107 9.98 -11.06 12.60
CA ARG A 107 10.87 -12.18 12.95
C ARG A 107 12.28 -12.05 12.35
N LEU A 108 12.42 -11.35 11.24
CA LEU A 108 13.71 -11.03 10.60
C LEU A 108 14.39 -9.78 11.20
N GLY A 109 13.84 -9.23 12.29
CA GLY A 109 14.44 -8.11 13.02
C GLY A 109 13.94 -6.74 12.58
N ALA A 110 12.83 -6.67 11.82
CA ALA A 110 12.30 -5.38 11.39
C ALA A 110 11.67 -4.55 12.52
N GLY A 111 11.47 -5.15 13.70
CA GLY A 111 10.81 -4.53 14.84
C GLY A 111 9.31 -4.85 14.88
N ALA A 112 8.61 -4.16 15.79
CA ALA A 112 7.18 -4.38 16.06
C ALA A 112 6.27 -3.29 15.47
N ASP A 113 6.85 -2.19 14.99
CA ASP A 113 6.13 -1.08 14.38
C ASP A 113 6.61 -0.90 12.93
N LEU A 114 5.75 -1.25 11.98
CA LEU A 114 6.09 -1.41 10.57
C LEU A 114 5.02 -0.75 9.69
N ALA A 115 5.46 0.19 8.84
CA ALA A 115 4.63 0.75 7.77
C ALA A 115 4.88 -0.01 6.47
N ILE A 116 3.85 -0.68 5.96
CA ILE A 116 3.84 -1.38 4.67
C ILE A 116 2.70 -0.79 3.83
N GLY A 117 2.98 -0.44 2.58
CA GLY A 117 2.03 0.19 1.65
C GLY A 117 1.99 -0.50 0.29
#